data_AF-A0A1H8WPH6-F1
#
_entry.id   AF-A0A1H8WPH6-F1
#
_cell.length_a   1.000
_cell.length_b   1.000
_cell.length_c   1.000
_cell.angle_alpha   90.00
_cell.angle_beta   90.00
_cell.angle_gamma   90.00
#
_symmetry.space_group_name_H-M   'P 1'
#
loop_
_entity.id
_entity.type
_entity.pdbx_description
1 polymer ?
#
loop_
_entity_poly.entity_id
_entity_poly.type
_entity_poly.pdbx_seq_one_letter_code
_entity_poly.pdbx_strand_id
1 'polypeptide(L)'
;MEVVRTVKVKLDAPDERCDDLHQTKNRFLHCANTTAEWAWRHPNDYCVTSKQKAEKALYERLRNETELTANLVQKGIRRAIEATKSGVARLKKGDNTSQPHFKTWSVVYDKRSATFHRDHVSLYSERSRRV
;
A
#
# COMPACT_ATOMS: atom_id res chain seq x y z
N MET A 1 -11.33 25.23 -6.45
CA MET A 1 -11.37 23.83 -6.96
C MET A 1 -9.94 23.36 -7.17
N GLU A 2 -9.52 22.30 -6.49
CA GLU A 2 -8.20 21.69 -6.72
C GLU A 2 -8.29 20.80 -7.97
N VAL A 3 -7.50 21.09 -9.00
CA VAL A 3 -7.49 20.31 -10.24
C VAL A 3 -6.50 19.17 -10.10
N VAL A 4 -7.01 17.93 -10.06
CA VAL A 4 -6.18 16.72 -10.09
C VAL A 4 -6.03 16.25 -11.54
N ARG A 5 -4.79 16.15 -12.02
CA ARG A 5 -4.48 15.57 -13.34
C ARG A 5 -3.74 14.24 -13.16
N THR A 6 -4.16 13.22 -13.89
CA THR A 6 -3.50 11.91 -13.93
C THR A 6 -2.87 11.70 -15.28
N VAL A 7 -1.56 11.44 -15.30
CA VAL A 7 -0.80 11.11 -16.51
C VAL A 7 -0.37 9.65 -16.41
N LYS A 8 -0.58 8.88 -17.47
CA LYS A 8 -0.06 7.52 -17.60
C LYS A 8 1.29 7.59 -18.31
N VAL A 9 2.33 7.09 -17.66
CA VAL A 9 3.70 7.05 -18.21
C VAL A 9 4.16 5.60 -18.17
N LYS A 10 4.75 5.11 -19.27
CA LYS A 10 5.40 3.79 -19.28
C LYS A 10 6.64 3.89 -18.41
N LEU A 11 6.75 3.01 -17.42
CA LEU A 11 7.98 2.88 -16.64
C LEU A 11 9.01 2.16 -17.51
N ASP A 12 10.12 2.84 -17.80
CA ASP A 12 11.25 2.29 -18.52
C ASP A 12 12.37 2.00 -17.51
N ALA A 13 12.29 0.84 -16.87
CA ALA A 13 13.26 0.38 -15.89
C ALA A 13 14.23 -0.62 -16.54
N PRO A 14 15.54 -0.55 -16.28
CA PRO A 14 16.48 -1.58 -16.71
C PRO A 14 16.05 -2.95 -16.20
N ASP A 15 16.26 -4.01 -16.99
CA ASP A 15 15.85 -5.38 -16.64
C ASP A 15 16.39 -5.82 -15.26
N GLU A 16 17.64 -5.45 -14.95
CA GLU A 16 18.28 -5.72 -13.65
C GLU A 16 17.52 -5.12 -12.45
N ARG A 17 16.72 -4.09 -12.68
CA ARG A 17 15.94 -3.39 -11.65
C ARG A 17 14.46 -3.75 -11.64
N CYS A 18 13.98 -4.49 -12.64
CA CYS A 18 12.62 -5.01 -12.66
C CYS A 18 12.37 -5.92 -11.46
N ASP A 19 13.38 -6.72 -11.07
CA ASP A 19 13.29 -7.60 -9.90
C ASP A 19 13.17 -6.84 -8.57
N ASP A 20 13.88 -5.71 -8.41
CA ASP A 20 13.76 -4.84 -7.24
C ASP A 20 12.35 -4.25 -7.09
N LEU A 21 11.77 -3.80 -8.22
CA LEU A 21 10.38 -3.35 -8.25
C LEU A 21 9.44 -4.52 -7.92
N HIS A 22 9.80 -5.72 -8.38
CA HIS A 22 8.97 -6.87 -8.19
C HIS A 22 8.87 -7.29 -6.71
N GLN A 23 10.02 -7.36 -6.05
CA GLN A 23 10.12 -7.64 -4.63
C GLN A 23 9.48 -6.52 -3.79
N THR A 24 9.72 -5.26 -4.14
CA THR A 24 9.08 -4.10 -3.49
C THR A 24 7.56 -4.22 -3.52
N LYS A 25 6.99 -4.64 -4.66
CA LYS A 25 5.55 -4.89 -4.76
C LYS A 25 5.09 -6.06 -3.89
N ASN A 26 5.81 -7.19 -3.89
CA ASN A 26 5.43 -8.34 -3.05
C ASN A 26 5.37 -7.95 -1.57
N ARG A 27 6.40 -7.24 -1.10
CA ARG A 27 6.49 -6.71 0.27
C ARG A 27 5.41 -5.67 0.57
N PHE A 28 5.09 -4.79 -0.39
CA PHE A 28 4.01 -3.82 -0.23
C PHE A 28 2.63 -4.49 -0.12
N LEU A 29 2.37 -5.51 -0.94
CA LEU A 29 1.15 -6.30 -0.87
C LEU A 29 1.08 -7.11 0.42
N HIS A 30 2.21 -7.62 0.93
CA HIS A 30 2.28 -8.24 2.25
C HIS A 30 1.80 -7.28 3.34
N CYS A 31 2.34 -6.05 3.41
CA CYS A 31 1.86 -5.04 4.36
C CYS A 31 0.34 -4.80 4.25
N ALA A 32 -0.18 -4.67 3.03
CA ALA A 32 -1.59 -4.39 2.81
C ALA A 32 -2.48 -5.59 3.19
N ASN A 33 -2.13 -6.80 2.79
CA ASN A 33 -2.93 -8.00 3.06
C ASN A 33 -2.91 -8.38 4.54
N THR A 34 -1.75 -8.34 5.19
CA THR A 34 -1.63 -8.56 6.63
C THR A 34 -2.42 -7.52 7.43
N THR A 35 -2.44 -6.27 6.98
CA THR A 35 -3.27 -5.24 7.63
C THR A 35 -4.76 -5.49 7.39
N ALA A 36 -5.15 -5.94 6.19
CA ALA A 36 -6.55 -6.24 5.88
C ALA A 36 -7.07 -7.41 6.73
N GLU A 37 -6.28 -8.48 6.87
CA GLU A 37 -6.56 -9.61 7.76
C GLU A 37 -6.71 -9.17 9.22
N TRP A 38 -5.80 -8.34 9.71
CA TRP A 38 -5.87 -7.84 11.10
C TRP A 38 -7.06 -6.90 11.34
N ALA A 39 -7.39 -6.08 10.35
CA ALA A 39 -8.43 -5.05 10.47
C ALA A 39 -9.85 -5.60 10.23
N TRP A 40 -10.00 -6.64 9.41
CA TRP A 40 -11.29 -7.21 9.05
C TRP A 40 -11.73 -8.25 10.09
N ARG A 41 -12.71 -7.88 10.93
CA ARG A 41 -13.20 -8.74 12.01
C ARG A 41 -14.64 -9.25 11.81
N HIS A 42 -15.27 -8.86 10.70
CA HIS A 42 -16.60 -9.32 10.34
C HIS A 42 -16.58 -10.82 9.96
N PRO A 43 -17.57 -11.63 10.36
CA PRO A 43 -18.83 -11.25 11.02
C PRO A 43 -18.76 -11.20 12.56
N ASN A 44 -17.62 -11.51 13.16
CA ASN A 44 -17.52 -11.79 14.59
C ASN A 44 -17.39 -10.53 15.46
N ASP A 45 -16.79 -9.45 14.94
CA ASP A 45 -16.56 -8.19 15.66
C ASP A 45 -16.46 -6.99 14.68
N TYR A 46 -16.43 -5.77 15.22
CA TYR A 46 -16.29 -4.53 14.48
C TYR A 46 -14.91 -4.42 13.82
N CYS A 47 -14.92 -4.19 12.50
CA CYS A 47 -13.69 -3.98 11.75
C CYS A 47 -12.95 -2.71 12.19
N VAL A 48 -11.62 -2.76 12.26
CA VAL A 48 -10.78 -1.62 12.61
C VAL A 48 -10.58 -0.72 11.39
N THR A 49 -11.09 0.51 11.47
CA THR A 49 -11.00 1.51 10.39
C THR A 49 -10.09 2.69 10.72
N SER A 50 -9.48 2.71 11.91
CA SER A 50 -8.53 3.75 12.31
C SER A 50 -7.13 3.45 11.80
N LYS A 51 -6.61 4.33 10.94
CA LYS A 51 -5.23 4.27 10.44
C LYS A 51 -4.22 4.28 11.58
N GLN A 52 -4.38 5.17 12.56
CA GLN A 52 -3.45 5.31 13.67
C GLN A 52 -3.39 4.04 14.53
N LYS A 53 -4.55 3.41 14.78
CA LYS A 53 -4.59 2.13 15.51
C LYS A 53 -3.85 1.03 14.75
N ALA A 54 -4.05 0.95 13.43
CA ALA A 54 -3.38 -0.04 12.58
C ALA A 54 -1.87 0.20 12.51
N GLU A 55 -1.42 1.44 12.34
CA GLU A 55 0.01 1.78 12.35
C GLU A 55 0.65 1.44 13.69
N LYS A 56 0.02 1.82 14.81
CA LYS A 56 0.53 1.48 16.16
C LYS A 56 0.65 -0.04 16.37
N ALA A 57 -0.29 -0.81 15.83
CA ALA A 57 -0.32 -2.26 16.02
C ALA A 57 0.64 -3.03 15.11
N LEU A 58 0.86 -2.55 13.87
CA LEU A 58 1.48 -3.36 12.82
C LEU A 58 2.80 -2.80 12.27
N TYR A 59 3.08 -1.51 12.44
CA TYR A 59 4.20 -0.87 11.76
C TYR A 59 5.55 -1.52 12.08
N GLU A 60 5.89 -1.69 13.35
CA GLU A 60 7.20 -2.25 13.75
C GLU A 60 7.42 -3.65 13.18
N ARG A 61 6.41 -4.53 13.30
CA ARG A 61 6.47 -5.88 12.74
C ARG A 61 6.66 -5.85 11.23
N LEU A 62 5.81 -5.12 10.51
CA LEU A 62 5.87 -5.03 9.05
C LEU A 62 7.17 -4.38 8.56
N ARG A 63 7.71 -3.41 9.30
CA ARG A 63 8.98 -2.76 9.00
C ARG A 63 10.16 -3.73 9.08
N ASN A 64 10.13 -4.64 10.05
CA ASN A 64 11.13 -5.68 10.25
C ASN A 64 11.01 -6.81 9.21
N GLU A 65 9.78 -7.21 8.85
CA GLU A 65 9.53 -8.30 7.91
C GLU A 65 9.87 -7.94 6.45
N THR A 66 9.76 -6.66 6.08
CA THR A 66 9.76 -6.26 4.66
C THR A 66 10.97 -5.48 4.21
N GLU A 67 11.81 -5.00 5.13
CA GLU A 67 12.91 -4.04 4.86
C GLU A 67 12.50 -2.78 4.08
N LEU A 68 11.20 -2.57 3.82
CA LEU A 68 10.70 -1.42 3.09
C LEU A 68 10.98 -0.13 3.86
N THR A 69 11.09 0.98 3.13
CA THR A 69 11.11 2.30 3.76
C THR A 69 9.85 2.51 4.62
N ALA A 70 9.97 3.28 5.70
CA ALA A 70 8.86 3.58 6.60
C ALA A 70 7.61 4.08 5.85
N ASN A 71 7.81 4.92 4.84
CA ASN A 71 6.74 5.47 4.01
C ASN A 71 5.96 4.39 3.25
N LEU A 72 6.65 3.40 2.66
CA LEU A 72 6.00 2.33 1.91
C LEU A 72 5.21 1.39 2.83
N VAL A 73 5.75 1.05 4.01
CA VAL A 73 5.02 0.26 5.02
C VAL A 73 3.74 0.96 5.44
N GLN A 74 3.82 2.23 5.82
CA GLN A 74 2.66 3.04 6.23
C GLN A 74 1.62 3.18 5.11
N LYS A 75 2.06 3.28 3.84
CA LYS A 75 1.15 3.29 2.69
C LYS A 75 0.45 1.96 2.47
N GLY A 76 1.13 0.84 2.68
CA GLY A 76 0.51 -0.49 2.66
C GLY A 76 -0.60 -0.61 3.71
N ILE A 77 -0.30 -0.21 4.95
CA ILE A 77 -1.27 -0.16 6.07
C ILE A 77 -2.46 0.73 5.71
N ARG A 78 -2.19 1.95 5.21
CA ARG A 78 -3.24 2.90 4.82
C ARG A 78 -4.14 2.32 3.72
N ARG A 79 -3.57 1.67 2.71
CA ARG A 79 -4.32 1.07 1.60
C ARG A 79 -5.34 0.05 2.12
N ALA A 80 -4.92 -0.82 3.02
CA ALA A 80 -5.78 -1.81 3.63
C ALA A 80 -6.91 -1.16 4.43
N ILE A 81 -6.59 -0.15 5.25
CA ILE A 81 -7.60 0.54 6.08
C ILE A 81 -8.64 1.27 5.25
N GLU A 82 -8.26 1.92 4.14
CA GLU A 82 -9.25 2.53 3.23
C GLU A 82 -10.14 1.50 2.55
N ALA A 83 -9.61 0.32 2.19
CA ALA A 83 -10.43 -0.77 1.67
C ALA A 83 -11.36 -1.35 2.73
N THR A 84 -10.89 -1.54 3.97
CA THR A 84 -11.71 -1.97 5.10
C THR A 84 -12.83 -0.98 5.38
N LYS A 85 -12.57 0.33 5.36
CA LYS A 85 -13.60 1.36 5.49
C LYS A 85 -14.68 1.23 4.40
N SER A 86 -14.26 1.03 3.15
CA SER A 86 -15.17 0.84 2.02
C SER A 86 -16.04 -0.41 2.20
N GLY A 87 -15.44 -1.53 2.62
CA GLY A 87 -16.17 -2.76 2.95
C GLY A 87 -17.17 -2.55 4.09
N VAL A 88 -16.77 -1.90 5.19
CA VAL A 88 -17.68 -1.57 6.29
C VAL A 88 -18.83 -0.66 5.83
N ALA A 89 -18.57 0.30 4.94
CA ALA A 89 -19.62 1.15 4.38
C ALA A 89 -20.63 0.36 3.52
N ARG A 90 -20.17 -0.67 2.79
CA ARG A 90 -21.03 -1.61 2.06
C ARG A 90 -21.87 -2.47 3.02
N LEU A 91 -21.25 -3.06 4.05
CA LEU A 91 -21.98 -3.83 5.07
C LEU A 91 -23.09 -3.00 5.73
N LYS A 92 -22.83 -1.72 6.03
CA LYS A 92 -23.84 -0.80 6.58
C LYS A 92 -25.03 -0.54 5.65
N LYS A 93 -24.87 -0.74 4.35
CA LYS A 93 -25.94 -0.65 3.34
C LYS A 93 -26.67 -1.98 3.11
N GLY A 94 -26.25 -3.06 3.79
CA GLY A 94 -26.75 -4.41 3.54
C GLY A 94 -26.11 -5.09 2.32
N ASP A 95 -25.09 -4.48 1.71
CA ASP A 95 -24.40 -5.06 0.56
C ASP A 95 -23.48 -6.21 1.02
N ASN A 96 -23.42 -7.27 0.22
CA ASN A 96 -22.45 -8.33 0.44
C ASN A 96 -21.03 -7.85 0.10
N THR A 97 -20.08 -8.13 1.00
CA THR A 97 -18.66 -7.84 0.82
C THR A 97 -17.83 -8.78 1.67
N SER A 98 -16.54 -8.90 1.35
CA SER A 98 -15.60 -9.74 2.07
C SER A 98 -14.36 -8.96 2.51
N GLN A 99 -13.49 -9.63 3.26
CA GLN A 99 -12.17 -9.13 3.60
C GLN A 99 -11.43 -8.63 2.34
N PRO A 100 -10.87 -7.41 2.35
CA PRO A 100 -10.02 -6.96 1.27
C PRO A 100 -8.82 -7.87 1.05
N HIS A 101 -8.54 -8.20 -0.20
CA HIS A 101 -7.35 -8.94 -0.60
C HIS A 101 -6.76 -8.35 -1.88
N PHE A 102 -5.46 -8.05 -1.86
CA PHE A 102 -4.75 -7.34 -2.91
C PHE A 102 -3.80 -8.29 -3.64
N LYS A 103 -4.09 -8.53 -4.93
CA LYS A 103 -3.25 -9.33 -5.84
C LYS A 103 -2.68 -8.53 -7.02
N THR A 104 -3.33 -7.41 -7.37
CA THR A 104 -2.96 -6.61 -8.55
C THR A 104 -1.63 -5.90 -8.38
N TRP A 105 -0.81 -5.92 -9.44
CA TRP A 105 0.49 -5.23 -9.51
C TRP A 105 0.35 -3.72 -9.28
N SER A 106 0.56 -3.26 -8.03
CA SER A 106 0.47 -1.83 -7.72
C SER A 106 1.15 -1.47 -6.41
N VAL A 107 1.98 -0.43 -6.47
CA VAL A 107 2.65 0.20 -5.32
C VAL A 107 2.33 1.70 -5.39
N VAL A 108 2.13 2.34 -4.24
CA VAL A 108 1.83 3.76 -4.17
C VAL A 108 3.09 4.54 -3.79
N TYR A 109 3.56 5.37 -4.72
CA TYR A 109 4.65 6.32 -4.48
C TYR A 109 4.10 7.73 -4.30
N ASP A 110 4.66 8.49 -3.36
CA ASP A 110 4.41 9.93 -3.23
C ASP A 110 5.71 10.72 -3.32
N LYS A 111 5.64 12.04 -3.15
CA LYS A 111 6.82 12.92 -3.20
C LYS A 111 7.92 12.59 -2.18
N ARG A 112 7.65 11.74 -1.18
CA ARG A 112 8.66 11.26 -0.20
C ARG A 112 9.34 9.97 -0.65
N SER A 113 8.75 9.24 -1.59
CA SER A 113 9.29 7.99 -2.14
C SER A 113 9.48 8.01 -3.67
N ALA A 114 9.30 9.16 -4.32
CA ALA A 114 9.61 9.40 -5.71
C ALA A 114 10.26 10.78 -5.89
N THR A 115 11.30 10.84 -6.72
CA THR A 115 11.93 12.10 -7.16
C THR A 115 11.60 12.31 -8.63
N PHE A 116 11.04 13.47 -8.97
CA PHE A 116 10.64 13.81 -10.33
C PHE A 116 11.69 14.72 -10.96
N HIS A 117 12.24 14.28 -12.09
CA HIS A 117 13.14 15.06 -12.94
C HIS A 117 12.39 15.55 -14.17
N ARG A 118 13.03 16.36 -15.02
CA ARG A 118 12.39 16.87 -16.25
C ARG A 118 12.09 15.75 -17.26
N ASP A 119 12.91 14.72 -17.26
CA ASP A 119 12.99 13.65 -18.26
C ASP A 119 12.79 12.24 -17.67
N HIS A 120 12.91 12.07 -16.35
CA HIS A 120 12.75 10.78 -15.69
C HIS A 120 12.19 10.88 -14.27
N VAL A 121 11.89 9.73 -13.65
CA VAL A 121 11.46 9.62 -12.25
C VAL A 121 12.31 8.55 -11.57
N SER A 122 12.79 8.85 -10.37
CA SER A 122 13.44 7.86 -9.51
C SER A 122 12.49 7.36 -8.43
N LEU A 123 12.36 6.05 -8.28
CA LEU A 123 11.50 5.41 -7.27
C LEU A 123 12.32 4.78 -6.14
N TYR A 124 11.83 4.78 -4.91
CA TYR A 124 12.49 4.06 -3.82
C TYR A 124 12.12 2.57 -3.83
N SER A 125 13.13 1.68 -3.81
CA SER A 125 12.94 0.24 -3.57
C SER A 125 13.47 -0.18 -2.20
N GLU A 126 13.23 -1.45 -1.84
CA GLU A 126 13.67 -2.13 -0.60
C GLU A 126 15.13 -1.86 -0.20
N ARG A 127 16.05 -1.64 -1.14
CA ARG A 127 17.48 -1.42 -0.86
C ARG A 127 17.88 0.03 -0.61
N SER A 128 16.92 0.96 -0.53
CA SER A 128 17.20 2.41 -0.57
C SER A 128 18.08 2.79 -1.79
N ARG A 129 18.00 2.01 -2.87
CA ARG A 129 18.56 2.35 -4.17
C ARG A 129 17.41 2.90 -5.00
N ARG A 130 17.66 4.06 -5.61
CA ARG A 130 16.70 4.66 -6.53
C ARG A 130 16.61 3.79 -7.77
N VAL A 131 15.41 3.35 -8.10
CA VAL A 131 15.08 2.69 -9.36
C VAL A 131 14.88 3.71 -10.43
#